data_AF-A0A6A8MLV0-F1
#
_entry.id   AF-A0A6A8MLV0-F1
#
_cell.length_a   1.000
_cell.length_b   1.000
_cell.length_c   1.000
_cell.angle_alpha   90.00
_cell.angle_beta   90.00
_cell.angle_gamma   90.00
#
_symmetry.space_group_name_H-M   'P 1'
#
loop_
_entity.id
_entity.type
_entity.pdbx_description
1 polymer ?
#
loop_
_entity_poly.entity_id
_entity_poly.type
_entity_poly.pdbx_seq_one_letter_code
_entity_poly.pdbx_strand_id
1 'polypeptide(L)'
;MSQEKSLTDYLSKKVSQYYRPNILMLAESVKLSEACTILKKKDVDEIIIVDDSYNPIGIVTDEDILTKISESLVNPSNTTLGDIMIFPLISIRENQVLSEALELMREKKIRKLAVMSDSNLVVGMLYLDTIVNLVKKSLVKQQKQSTLWGVIWNLGIVLQFTGVLMFIPGIVATLLNDPIVATGIYLMSVLLIVSGFFMNSYGEKQPITLRGTAILVFASFMILVLFGMIPQLFVIQFDSSDPIELFADGFFESSAGFTTGGYSLLPNPEDLPRSFTFYRGYAQFVGGLSFIYLIVTTFYSEKRGSTMKGFISGNIPHLKELFAIITIIFSIYAIIIALLLFYLGGGEILDDFALAFSALSTGGTSPDSKIFQGFTTPEYVVVMAGMILGALPFSFHYAFVRTKFLSINLTKEVVVYLSLLAIFCIVFILSMDTNWLDSIFNIISASTTTGFQTINFESLNPIAFTVIIMAMIIGGCGFSTAGGIKIFRFMQLAKLKHIFNIKSVKISESDRKDIIVGIIILAVSIIIPLLVATYMASIGYDFQNAFFDGVSAITTTGYGAGTVSAALNPAITMVFGFLMILGRIEIILLVYMFVPKLMK
;
A
#
# COMPACT_ATOMS: atom_id res chain seq x y z
N MET A 1 20.63 20.37 10.25
CA MET A 1 21.05 21.74 9.88
C MET A 1 20.28 22.35 8.70
N SER A 2 19.67 21.61 7.76
CA SER A 2 18.87 22.21 6.67
C SER A 2 17.42 22.57 7.04
N GLN A 3 16.85 21.94 8.08
CA GLN A 3 15.48 22.21 8.56
C GLN A 3 15.33 23.61 9.18
N GLU A 4 16.31 24.05 9.99
CA GLU A 4 16.26 25.37 10.65
C GLU A 4 16.34 26.51 9.64
N LYS A 5 17.22 26.42 8.63
CA LYS A 5 17.43 27.49 7.63
C LYS A 5 16.17 27.83 6.83
N SER A 6 15.33 26.84 6.51
CA SER A 6 14.10 27.08 5.75
C SER A 6 13.02 27.77 6.58
N LEU A 7 12.80 27.34 7.83
CA LEU A 7 11.72 27.94 8.63
C LEU A 7 12.07 29.38 9.02
N THR A 8 13.33 29.64 9.36
CA THR A 8 13.83 30.99 9.66
C THR A 8 13.71 31.91 8.44
N ASP A 9 13.97 31.43 7.22
CA ASP A 9 13.82 32.23 5.99
C ASP A 9 12.37 32.67 5.69
N TYR A 10 11.36 31.89 6.08
CA TYR A 10 9.96 32.31 5.89
C TYR A 10 9.49 33.24 7.00
N LEU A 11 9.93 33.01 8.24
CA LEU A 11 9.56 33.83 9.38
C LEU A 11 10.31 35.17 9.41
N SER A 12 11.44 35.29 8.74
CA SER A 12 12.19 36.54 8.54
C SER A 12 11.60 37.45 7.46
N LYS A 13 10.55 37.02 6.75
CA LYS A 13 9.89 37.87 5.75
C LYS A 13 9.09 38.99 6.41
N LYS A 14 9.00 40.11 5.72
CA LYS A 14 8.26 41.29 6.19
C LYS A 14 6.75 41.07 6.16
N VAL A 15 6.05 41.64 7.14
CA VAL A 15 4.59 41.66 7.24
C VAL A 15 3.94 42.30 6.00
N SER A 16 4.58 43.31 5.42
CA SER A 16 4.13 44.02 4.20
C SER A 16 3.79 43.11 3.02
N GLN A 17 4.38 41.91 2.95
CA GLN A 17 4.15 40.96 1.86
C GLN A 17 2.90 40.09 2.05
N TYR A 18 2.31 40.07 3.25
CA TYR A 18 1.35 39.03 3.64
C TYR A 18 0.10 39.52 4.37
N TYR A 19 -0.06 40.83 4.58
CA TYR A 19 -1.29 41.39 5.14
C TYR A 19 -2.41 41.50 4.08
N ARG A 20 -3.67 41.59 4.53
CA ARG A 20 -4.82 41.90 3.66
C ARG A 20 -5.13 43.40 3.74
N PRO A 21 -5.14 44.15 2.62
CA PRO A 21 -5.25 45.62 2.64
C PRO A 21 -6.67 46.16 2.84
N ASN A 22 -7.70 45.34 2.65
CA ASN A 22 -9.08 45.81 2.68
C ASN A 22 -9.58 45.83 4.13
N ILE A 23 -9.63 47.03 4.73
CA ILE A 23 -10.03 47.22 6.13
C ILE A 23 -11.23 48.16 6.17
N LEU A 24 -12.21 47.82 7.00
CA LEU A 24 -13.30 48.71 7.33
C LEU A 24 -12.91 49.52 8.58
N MET A 25 -12.86 50.85 8.42
CA MET A 25 -12.68 51.79 9.54
C MET A 25 -13.99 52.54 9.79
N LEU A 26 -14.43 52.59 11.05
CA LEU A 26 -15.62 53.32 11.49
C LEU A 26 -15.31 54.11 12.77
N ALA A 27 -15.98 55.24 12.95
CA ALA A 27 -15.85 56.03 14.18
C ALA A 27 -16.47 55.31 15.38
N GLU A 28 -15.95 55.56 16.57
CA GLU A 28 -16.48 54.97 17.82
C GLU A 28 -17.95 55.30 18.09
N SER A 29 -18.42 56.46 17.60
CA SER A 29 -19.79 56.95 17.74
C SER A 29 -20.83 56.23 16.87
N VAL A 30 -20.39 55.37 15.93
CA VAL A 30 -21.28 54.61 15.05
C VAL A 30 -22.06 53.58 15.87
N LYS A 31 -23.37 53.50 15.62
CA LYS A 31 -24.25 52.53 16.30
C LYS A 31 -23.99 51.11 15.83
N LEU A 32 -24.12 50.16 16.77
CA LEU A 32 -23.91 48.74 16.48
C LEU A 32 -24.82 48.21 15.36
N SER A 33 -26.09 48.63 15.31
CA SER A 33 -27.04 48.24 14.25
C SER A 33 -26.60 48.70 12.85
N GLU A 34 -26.03 49.90 12.75
CA GLU A 34 -25.48 50.44 11.51
C GLU A 34 -24.21 49.70 11.11
N ALA A 35 -23.30 49.47 12.07
CA ALA A 35 -22.07 48.71 11.85
C ALA A 35 -22.33 47.28 11.34
N CYS A 36 -23.30 46.56 11.91
CA CYS A 36 -23.72 45.23 11.43
C CYS A 36 -24.23 45.25 9.99
N THR A 37 -24.93 46.32 9.60
CA THR A 37 -25.43 46.48 8.22
C THR A 37 -24.26 46.72 7.25
N ILE A 38 -23.27 47.51 7.66
CA ILE A 38 -22.06 47.77 6.86
C ILE A 38 -21.21 46.51 6.73
N LEU A 39 -21.00 45.76 7.82
CA LEU A 39 -20.28 44.47 7.82
C LEU A 39 -20.91 43.50 6.82
N LYS A 40 -22.23 43.30 6.89
CA LYS A 40 -22.97 42.43 5.96
C LYS A 40 -22.88 42.90 4.51
N LYS A 41 -22.91 44.21 4.27
CA LYS A 41 -22.86 44.77 2.91
C LYS A 41 -21.46 44.68 2.30
N LYS A 42 -20.41 44.84 3.11
CA LYS A 42 -19.01 44.82 2.67
C LYS A 42 -18.37 43.43 2.71
N ASP A 43 -19.05 42.44 3.31
CA ASP A 43 -18.56 41.07 3.45
C ASP A 43 -17.18 41.00 4.15
N VAL A 44 -17.08 41.68 5.29
CA VAL A 44 -15.88 41.73 6.13
C VAL A 44 -16.24 41.36 7.57
N ASP A 45 -15.29 40.76 8.29
CA ASP A 45 -15.52 40.16 9.62
C ASP A 45 -15.05 41.05 10.78
N GLU A 46 -14.39 42.17 10.48
CA GLU A 46 -13.81 43.06 11.47
C GLU A 46 -13.88 44.54 11.08
N ILE A 47 -13.91 45.39 12.11
CA ILE A 47 -13.92 46.84 12.04
C ILE A 47 -12.78 47.38 12.89
N ILE A 48 -11.93 48.22 12.30
CA ILE A 48 -11.01 49.06 13.06
C ILE A 48 -11.73 50.33 13.48
N ILE A 49 -11.69 50.63 14.77
CA ILE A 49 -12.34 51.81 15.35
C ILE A 49 -11.36 52.97 15.34
N VAL A 50 -11.82 54.13 14.87
CA VAL A 50 -11.05 55.37 14.84
C VAL A 50 -11.65 56.46 15.73
N ASP A 51 -10.80 57.32 16.27
CA ASP A 51 -11.21 58.54 16.98
C ASP A 51 -11.66 59.66 16.01
N ASP A 52 -12.10 60.79 16.55
CA ASP A 52 -12.50 61.98 15.77
C ASP A 52 -11.38 62.56 14.90
N SER A 53 -10.11 62.27 15.23
CA SER A 53 -8.92 62.65 14.48
C SER A 53 -8.49 61.58 13.47
N TYR A 54 -9.30 60.54 13.27
CA TYR A 54 -9.03 59.40 12.39
C TYR A 54 -7.87 58.49 12.83
N ASN A 55 -7.45 58.57 14.09
CA ASN A 55 -6.44 57.68 14.65
C ASN A 55 -7.07 56.33 15.03
N PRO A 56 -6.43 55.20 14.72
CA PRO A 56 -6.93 53.88 15.08
C PRO A 56 -6.77 53.61 16.58
N ILE A 57 -7.88 53.36 17.26
CA ILE A 57 -7.93 53.19 18.73
C ILE A 57 -8.28 51.76 19.16
N GLY A 58 -9.14 51.06 18.42
CA GLY A 58 -9.63 49.73 18.81
C GLY A 58 -10.06 48.85 17.64
N ILE A 59 -10.53 47.64 17.95
CA ILE A 59 -11.07 46.68 16.97
C ILE A 59 -12.36 46.05 17.49
N VAL A 60 -13.28 45.74 16.59
CA VAL A 60 -14.50 44.97 16.85
C VAL A 60 -14.60 43.86 15.81
N THR A 61 -14.76 42.60 16.24
CA THR A 61 -15.05 41.48 15.33
C THR A 61 -16.48 40.98 15.45
N ASP A 62 -16.94 40.21 14.47
CA ASP A 62 -18.20 39.46 14.51
C ASP A 62 -18.40 38.64 15.82
N GLU A 63 -17.36 37.95 16.29
CA GLU A 63 -17.37 37.20 17.56
C GLU A 63 -17.57 38.13 18.78
N ASP A 64 -16.94 39.31 18.81
CA ASP A 64 -17.11 40.29 19.87
C ASP A 64 -18.54 40.84 19.89
N ILE A 65 -19.10 41.14 18.72
CA ILE A 65 -20.48 41.61 18.56
C ILE A 65 -21.46 40.56 19.09
N LEU A 66 -21.31 39.29 18.69
CA LEU A 66 -22.17 38.20 19.13
C LEU A 66 -22.07 37.97 20.65
N THR A 67 -20.85 38.00 21.18
CA THR A 67 -20.61 37.86 22.62
C THR A 67 -21.28 38.99 23.39
N LYS A 68 -21.14 40.25 22.93
CA LYS A 68 -21.70 41.41 23.60
C LYS A 68 -23.22 41.53 23.48
N ILE A 69 -23.81 41.16 22.35
CA ILE A 69 -25.28 41.13 22.20
C ILE A 69 -25.92 40.04 23.07
N SER A 70 -25.18 38.97 23.40
CA SER A 70 -25.69 37.91 24.28
C SER A 70 -25.76 38.30 25.77
N GLU A 71 -25.13 39.41 26.17
CA GLU A 71 -25.22 39.94 27.52
C GLU A 71 -26.59 40.63 27.73
N SER A 72 -27.37 40.19 28.74
CA SER A 72 -28.78 40.57 28.97
C SER A 72 -29.08 42.07 29.15
N LEU A 73 -28.05 42.93 29.14
CA LEU A 73 -28.13 44.37 29.40
C LEU A 73 -27.76 45.23 28.17
N VAL A 74 -27.36 44.63 27.05
CA VAL A 74 -26.91 45.37 25.85
C VAL A 74 -28.08 45.52 24.87
N ASN A 75 -28.49 46.77 24.60
CA ASN A 75 -29.50 47.05 23.59
C ASN A 75 -28.81 47.48 22.28
N PRO A 76 -28.84 46.66 21.20
CA PRO A 76 -28.14 46.94 19.95
C PRO A 76 -28.51 48.27 19.27
N SER A 77 -29.65 48.88 19.63
CA SER A 77 -30.11 50.14 19.06
C SER A 77 -29.47 51.39 19.70
N ASN A 78 -28.94 51.24 20.92
CA ASN A 78 -28.35 52.32 21.71
C ASN A 78 -26.86 52.11 22.02
N THR A 79 -26.32 50.90 21.79
CA THR A 79 -24.90 50.61 21.95
C THR A 79 -24.10 51.09 20.75
N THR A 80 -22.99 51.79 21.01
CA THR A 80 -22.04 52.27 20.00
C THR A 80 -20.87 51.30 19.83
N LEU A 81 -20.08 51.45 18.76
CA LEU A 81 -18.88 50.64 18.58
C LEU A 81 -17.84 50.90 19.67
N GLY A 82 -17.73 52.13 20.18
CA GLY A 82 -16.85 52.48 21.30
C GLY A 82 -17.17 51.72 22.58
N ASP A 83 -18.43 51.40 22.83
CA ASP A 83 -18.86 50.68 24.05
C ASP A 83 -18.43 49.21 24.06
N ILE A 84 -18.19 48.62 22.88
CA ILE A 84 -17.92 47.18 22.71
C ILE A 84 -16.54 46.88 22.14
N MET A 85 -15.78 47.90 21.74
CA MET A 85 -14.46 47.69 21.13
C MET A 85 -13.45 47.11 22.11
N ILE A 86 -12.53 46.33 21.56
CA ILE A 86 -11.33 45.93 22.27
C ILE A 86 -10.29 47.03 22.11
N PHE A 87 -9.91 47.63 23.24
CA PHE A 87 -8.93 48.70 23.36
C PHE A 87 -7.81 48.30 24.33
N PRO A 88 -6.53 48.66 24.07
CA PRO A 88 -6.02 49.38 22.90
C PRO A 88 -5.84 48.47 21.67
N LEU A 89 -5.86 49.06 20.47
CA LEU A 89 -5.59 48.33 19.22
C LEU A 89 -4.20 47.70 19.24
N ILE A 90 -4.15 46.38 19.14
CA ILE A 90 -2.89 45.64 19.05
C ILE A 90 -2.47 45.59 17.58
N SER A 91 -1.29 46.16 17.29
CA SER A 91 -0.79 46.33 15.93
C SER A 91 0.69 45.96 15.77
N ILE A 92 1.10 45.79 14.52
CA ILE A 92 2.47 45.52 14.10
C ILE A 92 2.85 46.41 12.91
N ARG A 93 4.13 46.79 12.79
CA ARG A 93 4.60 47.59 11.64
C ARG A 93 4.76 46.72 10.40
N GLU A 94 4.47 47.29 9.23
CA GLU A 94 4.60 46.59 7.93
C GLU A 94 6.04 46.16 7.59
N ASN A 95 7.03 46.83 8.21
CA ASN A 95 8.45 46.54 8.05
C ASN A 95 9.00 45.46 9.00
N GLN A 96 8.23 45.09 10.04
CA GLN A 96 8.60 44.01 10.96
C GLN A 96 8.43 42.64 10.31
N VAL A 97 9.03 41.63 10.93
CA VAL A 97 9.06 40.25 10.42
C VAL A 97 7.92 39.40 10.98
N LEU A 98 7.56 38.33 10.26
CA LEU A 98 6.48 37.42 10.65
C LEU A 98 6.74 36.69 11.98
N SER A 99 7.99 36.45 12.37
CA SER A 99 8.32 35.89 13.69
C SER A 99 7.86 36.79 14.83
N GLU A 100 8.11 38.10 14.73
CA GLU A 100 7.66 39.09 15.72
C GLU A 100 6.13 39.14 15.78
N ALA A 101 5.47 39.05 14.62
CA ALA A 101 4.00 38.97 14.54
C ALA A 101 3.45 37.76 15.30
N LEU A 102 4.07 36.58 15.13
CA LEU A 102 3.66 35.36 15.81
C LEU A 102 3.89 35.44 17.32
N GLU A 103 5.01 36.02 17.76
CA GLU A 103 5.28 36.21 19.18
C GLU A 103 4.26 37.15 19.82
N LEU A 104 3.94 38.26 19.17
CA LEU A 104 2.92 39.20 19.63
C LEU A 104 1.53 38.56 19.69
N MET A 105 1.14 37.80 18.65
CA MET A 105 -0.12 37.04 18.64
C MET A 105 -0.17 36.02 19.79
N ARG A 106 0.93 35.32 20.06
CA ARG A 106 1.03 34.33 21.15
C ARG A 106 0.94 34.99 22.52
N GLU A 107 1.68 36.07 22.73
CA GLU A 107 1.72 36.80 24.00
C GLU A 107 0.34 37.38 24.34
N LYS A 108 -0.32 38.01 23.35
CA LYS A 108 -1.64 38.63 23.52
C LYS A 108 -2.80 37.65 23.36
N LYS A 109 -2.53 36.38 23.03
CA LYS A 109 -3.52 35.32 22.78
C LYS A 109 -4.57 35.69 21.72
N ILE A 110 -4.16 36.42 20.68
CA ILE A 110 -5.00 36.85 19.56
C ILE A 110 -4.59 36.15 18.27
N ARG A 111 -5.50 36.11 17.28
CA ARG A 111 -5.26 35.46 15.98
C ARG A 111 -5.17 36.43 14.81
N LYS A 112 -5.33 37.73 15.08
CA LYS A 112 -5.38 38.81 14.10
C LYS A 112 -4.56 39.98 14.65
N LEU A 113 -3.85 40.70 13.77
CA LEU A 113 -3.10 41.91 14.11
C LEU A 113 -3.42 42.99 13.08
N ALA A 114 -3.65 44.21 13.54
CA ALA A 114 -3.66 45.37 12.66
C ALA A 114 -2.23 45.66 12.19
N VAL A 115 -2.07 46.01 10.92
CA VAL A 115 -0.78 46.35 10.32
C VAL A 115 -0.74 47.84 10.09
N MET A 116 0.26 48.51 10.66
CA MET A 116 0.46 49.94 10.50
C MET A 116 1.66 50.25 9.60
N SER A 117 1.53 51.31 8.81
CA SER A 117 2.65 51.92 8.11
C SER A 117 3.53 52.73 9.08
N ASP A 118 4.69 53.16 8.61
CA ASP A 118 5.60 54.06 9.35
C ASP A 118 4.93 55.41 9.66
N SER A 119 3.92 55.82 8.86
CA SER A 119 3.11 57.02 9.07
C SER A 119 1.96 56.88 10.08
N ASN A 120 1.93 55.80 10.88
CA ASN A 120 0.86 55.47 11.85
C ASN A 120 -0.54 55.24 11.26
N LEU A 121 -0.64 55.03 9.94
CA LEU A 121 -1.90 54.65 9.29
C LEU A 121 -2.06 53.12 9.28
N VAL A 122 -3.29 52.63 9.50
CA VAL A 122 -3.59 51.20 9.34
C VAL A 122 -3.66 50.87 7.86
N VAL A 123 -2.77 49.99 7.40
CA VAL A 123 -2.65 49.57 6.00
C VAL A 123 -3.15 48.16 5.75
N GLY A 124 -3.25 47.33 6.78
CA GLY A 124 -3.75 45.97 6.62
C GLY A 124 -4.21 45.26 7.89
N MET A 125 -4.71 44.04 7.69
CA MET A 125 -4.88 43.03 8.74
C MET A 125 -4.02 41.80 8.44
N LEU A 126 -3.27 41.32 9.43
CA LEU A 126 -2.49 40.09 9.36
C LEU A 126 -3.18 39.01 10.21
N TYR A 127 -3.37 37.82 9.63
CA TYR A 127 -4.07 36.72 10.27
C TYR A 127 -3.11 35.57 10.55
N LEU A 128 -3.30 34.90 11.68
CA LEU A 128 -2.50 33.73 12.08
C LEU A 128 -2.55 32.61 11.03
N ASP A 129 -3.72 32.38 10.43
CA ASP A 129 -3.92 31.36 9.38
C ASP A 129 -3.00 31.57 8.17
N THR A 130 -2.69 32.82 7.83
CA THR A 130 -1.84 33.21 6.72
C THR A 130 -0.40 32.79 7.01
N ILE A 131 0.09 33.05 8.23
CA ILE A 131 1.41 32.62 8.67
C ILE A 131 1.48 31.09 8.76
N VAL A 132 0.47 30.45 9.35
CA VAL A 132 0.38 28.99 9.44
C VAL A 132 0.37 28.34 8.05
N ASN A 133 -0.34 28.92 7.08
CA ASN A 133 -0.39 28.42 5.71
C ASN A 133 0.94 28.60 4.97
N LEU A 134 1.70 29.65 5.25
CA LEU A 134 3.05 29.84 4.73
C LEU A 134 4.02 28.78 5.26
N VAL A 135 3.97 28.51 6.58
CA VAL A 135 4.76 27.45 7.21
C VAL A 135 4.35 26.08 6.67
N LYS A 136 3.05 25.81 6.50
CA LYS A 136 2.59 24.56 5.87
C LYS A 136 3.12 24.43 4.43
N LYS A 137 3.07 25.50 3.64
CA LYS A 137 3.60 25.51 2.26
C LYS A 137 5.12 25.26 2.23
N SER A 138 5.89 25.78 3.18
CA SER A 138 7.34 25.56 3.24
C SER A 138 7.69 24.11 3.58
N LEU A 139 6.99 23.51 4.54
CA LEU A 139 7.12 22.10 4.90
C LEU A 139 6.80 21.18 3.70
N VAL A 140 5.76 21.50 2.92
CA VAL A 140 5.38 20.75 1.71
C VAL A 140 6.41 20.93 0.57
N LYS A 141 6.98 22.13 0.42
CA LYS A 141 7.96 22.41 -0.65
C LYS A 141 9.32 21.74 -0.39
N GLN A 142 9.71 21.58 0.89
CA GLN A 142 10.92 20.82 1.27
C GLN A 142 10.78 19.31 1.04
N GLN A 143 9.57 18.75 1.15
CA GLN A 143 9.30 17.34 0.86
C GLN A 143 9.50 16.96 -0.62
N LYS A 144 9.82 17.93 -1.48
CA LYS A 144 9.96 17.81 -2.94
C LYS A 144 11.41 17.55 -3.40
N GLN A 145 12.41 17.58 -2.51
CA GLN A 145 13.82 17.40 -2.88
C GLN A 145 14.25 15.91 -2.76
N SER A 146 14.86 15.41 -3.85
CA SER A 146 15.37 14.06 -4.15
C SER A 146 14.75 12.86 -3.42
N THR A 147 13.64 12.37 -3.96
CA THR A 147 13.07 11.07 -3.61
C THR A 147 14.01 9.89 -3.91
N LEU A 148 14.97 10.06 -4.82
CA LEU A 148 15.80 8.96 -5.31
C LEU A 148 16.78 8.46 -4.24
N TRP A 149 17.43 9.37 -3.50
CA TRP A 149 18.38 8.97 -2.45
C TRP A 149 17.70 8.22 -1.30
N GLY A 150 16.48 8.63 -0.96
CA GLY A 150 15.63 7.91 0.00
C GLY A 150 15.21 6.53 -0.52
N VAL A 151 14.93 6.39 -1.83
CA VAL A 151 14.63 5.10 -2.44
C VAL A 151 15.85 4.18 -2.39
N ILE A 152 17.03 4.65 -2.80
CA ILE A 152 18.27 3.86 -2.79
C ILE A 152 18.59 3.37 -1.36
N TRP A 153 18.46 4.24 -0.36
CA TRP A 153 18.69 3.87 1.03
C TRP A 153 17.71 2.80 1.53
N ASN A 154 16.41 2.94 1.26
CA ASN A 154 15.43 1.93 1.69
C ASN A 154 15.61 0.62 0.92
N LEU A 155 15.99 0.68 -0.36
CA LEU A 155 16.28 -0.49 -1.19
C LEU A 155 17.43 -1.30 -0.58
N GLY A 156 18.50 -0.63 -0.14
CA GLY A 156 19.62 -1.31 0.49
C GLY A 156 19.26 -2.06 1.78
N ILE A 157 18.29 -1.55 2.55
CA ILE A 157 17.76 -2.25 3.74
C ILE A 157 16.98 -3.51 3.33
N VAL A 158 16.15 -3.43 2.29
CA VAL A 158 15.39 -4.60 1.79
C VAL A 158 16.35 -5.69 1.34
N LEU A 159 17.37 -5.35 0.56
CA LEU A 159 18.36 -6.33 0.08
C LEU A 159 19.15 -6.97 1.22
N GLN A 160 19.59 -6.19 2.21
CA GLN A 160 20.27 -6.73 3.39
C GLN A 160 19.35 -7.67 4.19
N PHE A 161 18.09 -7.26 4.41
CA PHE A 161 17.12 -8.07 5.13
C PHE A 161 16.87 -9.40 4.43
N THR A 162 16.59 -9.38 3.13
CA THR A 162 16.38 -10.60 2.34
C THR A 162 17.65 -11.45 2.30
N GLY A 163 18.82 -10.85 2.10
CA GLY A 163 20.09 -11.57 2.10
C GLY A 163 20.38 -12.28 3.42
N VAL A 164 20.08 -11.67 4.57
CA VAL A 164 20.23 -12.32 5.89
C VAL A 164 19.26 -13.49 6.05
N LEU A 165 17.99 -13.34 5.66
CA LEU A 165 17.02 -14.43 5.76
C LEU A 165 17.41 -15.63 4.88
N MET A 166 17.97 -15.38 3.69
CA MET A 166 18.38 -16.43 2.76
C MET A 166 19.57 -17.28 3.24
N PHE A 167 20.26 -16.90 4.32
CA PHE A 167 21.22 -17.80 4.96
C PHE A 167 20.55 -19.06 5.54
N ILE A 168 19.29 -18.97 5.97
CA ILE A 168 18.57 -20.11 6.57
C ILE A 168 18.52 -21.31 5.61
N PRO A 169 17.99 -21.20 4.38
CA PRO A 169 18.01 -22.31 3.43
C PRO A 169 19.44 -22.71 3.00
N GLY A 170 20.41 -21.79 2.99
CA GLY A 170 21.82 -22.13 2.72
C GLY A 170 22.44 -23.01 3.82
N ILE A 171 22.12 -22.73 5.09
CA ILE A 171 22.52 -23.57 6.23
C ILE A 171 21.85 -24.94 6.13
N VAL A 172 20.55 -24.99 5.82
CA VAL A 172 19.83 -26.27 5.62
C VAL A 172 20.50 -27.09 4.51
N ALA A 173 20.82 -26.49 3.35
CA ALA A 173 21.54 -27.16 2.28
C ALA A 173 22.93 -27.69 2.71
N THR A 174 23.64 -26.93 3.53
CA THR A 174 24.95 -27.36 4.07
C THR A 174 24.80 -28.55 5.02
N LEU A 175 23.77 -28.52 5.90
CA LEU A 175 23.48 -29.62 6.82
C LEU A 175 23.07 -30.91 6.09
N LEU A 176 22.44 -30.77 4.92
CA LEU A 176 22.05 -31.88 4.06
C LEU A 176 23.19 -32.37 3.13
N ASN A 177 24.37 -31.76 3.20
CA ASN A 177 25.53 -32.03 2.34
C ASN A 177 25.25 -31.80 0.84
N ASP A 178 24.49 -30.75 0.51
CA ASP A 178 24.22 -30.32 -0.87
C ASP A 178 25.08 -29.09 -1.24
N PRO A 179 26.37 -29.26 -1.61
CA PRO A 179 27.30 -28.14 -1.76
C PRO A 179 26.94 -27.22 -2.94
N ILE A 180 26.34 -27.74 -4.01
CA ILE A 180 25.93 -26.95 -5.19
C ILE A 180 24.81 -25.98 -4.80
N VAL A 181 23.77 -26.50 -4.13
CA VAL A 181 22.63 -25.71 -3.65
C VAL A 181 23.11 -24.67 -2.63
N ALA A 182 23.91 -25.09 -1.64
CA ALA A 182 24.45 -24.20 -0.63
C ALA A 182 25.28 -23.06 -1.24
N THR A 183 26.14 -23.37 -2.22
CA THR A 183 26.99 -22.38 -2.91
C THR A 183 26.14 -21.34 -3.63
N GLY A 184 25.14 -21.77 -4.41
CA GLY A 184 24.23 -20.85 -5.12
C GLY A 184 23.49 -19.91 -4.16
N ILE A 185 22.96 -20.44 -3.07
CA ILE A 185 22.20 -19.66 -2.08
C ILE A 185 23.11 -18.71 -1.31
N TYR A 186 24.30 -19.14 -0.87
CA TYR A 186 25.24 -18.26 -0.17
C TYR A 186 25.77 -17.16 -1.08
N LEU A 187 26.06 -17.47 -2.35
CA LEU A 187 26.49 -16.46 -3.32
C LEU A 187 25.42 -15.39 -3.51
N MET A 188 24.17 -15.78 -3.73
CA MET A 188 23.03 -14.86 -3.78
C MET A 188 22.93 -14.01 -2.51
N SER A 189 22.98 -14.65 -1.34
CA SER A 189 22.81 -13.99 -0.04
C SER A 189 23.89 -12.93 0.22
N VAL A 190 25.15 -13.28 -0.06
CA VAL A 190 26.29 -12.36 0.08
C VAL A 190 26.17 -11.19 -0.89
N LEU A 191 25.82 -11.44 -2.16
CA LEU A 191 25.66 -10.38 -3.16
C LEU A 191 24.52 -9.42 -2.82
N LEU A 192 23.40 -9.93 -2.29
CA LEU A 192 22.30 -9.10 -1.78
C LEU A 192 22.76 -8.19 -0.63
N ILE A 193 23.48 -8.75 0.35
CA ILE A 193 23.98 -7.98 1.50
C ILE A 193 24.98 -6.92 1.05
N VAL A 194 25.97 -7.28 0.23
CA VAL A 194 27.01 -6.38 -0.27
C VAL A 194 26.39 -5.25 -1.08
N SER A 195 25.50 -5.58 -2.04
CA SER A 195 24.78 -4.59 -2.84
C SER A 195 23.94 -3.68 -1.95
N GLY A 196 23.29 -4.24 -0.92
CA GLY A 196 22.51 -3.46 0.03
C GLY A 196 23.37 -2.49 0.86
N PHE A 197 24.56 -2.89 1.31
CA PHE A 197 25.48 -1.99 2.01
C PHE A 197 25.99 -0.87 1.09
N PHE A 198 26.30 -1.18 -0.17
CA PHE A 198 26.64 -0.17 -1.16
C PHE A 198 25.51 0.85 -1.33
N MET A 199 24.27 0.39 -1.52
CA MET A 199 23.10 1.27 -1.64
C MET A 199 22.88 2.12 -0.39
N ASN A 200 23.02 1.56 0.81
CA ASN A 200 22.91 2.34 2.04
C ASN A 200 24.01 3.40 2.20
N SER A 201 25.21 3.13 1.66
CA SER A 201 26.34 4.06 1.74
C SER A 201 26.16 5.28 0.82
N TYR A 202 25.52 5.08 -0.34
CA TYR A 202 25.21 6.16 -1.28
C TYR A 202 23.85 6.82 -1.02
N GLY A 203 22.91 6.08 -0.43
CA GLY A 203 21.56 6.55 -0.13
C GLY A 203 21.50 7.45 1.11
N GLU A 204 20.48 8.29 1.17
CA GLU A 204 20.22 9.14 2.33
C GLU A 204 18.91 8.76 3.01
N LYS A 205 18.91 8.74 4.35
CA LYS A 205 17.70 8.48 5.13
C LYS A 205 16.75 9.68 5.06
N GLN A 206 15.84 9.65 4.09
CA GLN A 206 14.84 10.69 3.86
C GLN A 206 13.43 10.11 3.71
N PRO A 207 12.38 10.89 4.06
CA PRO A 207 11.01 10.47 3.80
C PRO A 207 10.77 10.35 2.29
N ILE A 208 10.27 9.21 1.85
CA ILE A 208 9.95 8.95 0.44
C ILE A 208 8.52 9.36 0.12
N THR A 209 8.32 9.93 -1.07
CA THR A 209 6.98 10.21 -1.59
C THR A 209 6.33 8.92 -2.10
N LEU A 210 5.01 8.93 -2.30
CA LEU A 210 4.26 7.81 -2.87
C LEU A 210 4.78 7.33 -4.25
N ARG A 211 5.39 8.23 -5.04
CA ARG A 211 6.06 7.84 -6.30
C ARG A 211 7.40 7.15 -6.02
N GLY A 212 8.15 7.64 -5.04
CA GLY A 212 9.36 6.98 -4.56
C GLY A 212 9.06 5.58 -4.05
N THR A 213 7.94 5.38 -3.34
CA THR A 213 7.42 4.07 -2.94
C THR A 213 7.25 3.13 -4.10
N ALA A 214 6.55 3.56 -5.16
CA ALA A 214 6.29 2.73 -6.32
C ALA A 214 7.60 2.27 -6.97
N ILE A 215 8.55 3.19 -7.10
CA ILE A 215 9.88 2.89 -7.66
C ILE A 215 10.65 1.95 -6.75
N LEU A 216 10.60 2.16 -5.43
CA LEU A 216 11.24 1.30 -4.44
C LEU A 216 10.73 -0.14 -4.54
N VAL A 217 9.41 -0.34 -4.56
CA VAL A 217 8.80 -1.67 -4.62
C VAL A 217 9.13 -2.38 -5.94
N PHE A 218 9.04 -1.66 -7.07
CA PHE A 218 9.41 -2.22 -8.36
C PHE A 218 10.89 -2.62 -8.41
N ALA A 219 11.78 -1.70 -8.01
CA ALA A 219 13.21 -1.94 -8.01
C ALA A 219 13.61 -3.08 -7.06
N SER A 220 12.97 -3.18 -5.88
CA SER A 220 13.26 -4.27 -4.94
C SER A 220 12.92 -5.62 -5.53
N PHE A 221 11.72 -5.82 -6.12
CA PHE A 221 11.38 -7.11 -6.71
C PHE A 221 12.26 -7.41 -7.92
N MET A 222 12.51 -6.44 -8.79
CA MET A 222 13.38 -6.64 -9.96
C MET A 222 14.77 -7.13 -9.54
N ILE A 223 15.38 -6.49 -8.52
CA ILE A 223 16.72 -6.85 -8.06
C ILE A 223 16.71 -8.19 -7.30
N LEU A 224 15.70 -8.44 -6.47
CA LEU A 224 15.54 -9.73 -5.79
C LEU A 224 15.40 -10.88 -6.79
N VAL A 225 14.65 -10.69 -7.87
CA VAL A 225 14.54 -11.68 -8.96
C VAL A 225 15.88 -11.87 -9.64
N LEU A 226 16.58 -10.81 -10.04
CA LEU A 226 17.87 -10.94 -10.72
C LEU A 226 18.93 -11.68 -9.86
N PHE A 227 18.98 -11.44 -8.55
CA PHE A 227 19.86 -12.21 -7.66
C PHE A 227 19.32 -13.62 -7.39
N GLY A 228 18.00 -13.79 -7.32
CA GLY A 228 17.31 -15.05 -7.11
C GLY A 228 17.50 -16.07 -8.23
N MET A 229 17.85 -15.60 -9.43
CA MET A 229 18.26 -16.45 -10.56
C MET A 229 19.50 -17.29 -10.22
N ILE A 230 20.41 -16.81 -9.38
CA ILE A 230 21.71 -17.45 -9.12
C ILE A 230 21.54 -18.90 -8.64
N PRO A 231 20.86 -19.20 -7.51
CA PRO A 231 20.69 -20.58 -7.07
C PRO A 231 19.91 -21.43 -8.08
N GLN A 232 19.02 -20.83 -8.87
CA GLN A 232 18.26 -21.55 -9.88
C GLN A 232 19.14 -22.01 -11.04
N LEU A 233 19.97 -21.12 -11.58
CA LEU A 233 20.91 -21.44 -12.66
C LEU A 233 21.99 -22.46 -12.24
N PHE A 234 22.29 -22.58 -10.95
CA PHE A 234 23.26 -23.56 -10.43
C PHE A 234 22.66 -24.97 -10.27
N VAL A 235 21.37 -25.05 -9.94
CA VAL A 235 20.74 -26.30 -9.49
C VAL A 235 19.83 -26.88 -10.57
N ILE A 236 19.07 -26.02 -11.25
CA ILE A 236 18.16 -26.44 -12.31
C ILE A 236 18.98 -26.70 -13.58
N GLN A 237 18.88 -27.93 -14.08
CA GLN A 237 19.40 -28.30 -15.39
C GLN A 237 18.32 -27.95 -16.43
N PHE A 238 18.41 -26.73 -16.97
CA PHE A 238 17.57 -26.36 -18.11
C PHE A 238 18.04 -27.10 -19.37
N ASP A 239 17.10 -27.52 -20.21
CA ASP A 239 17.38 -28.34 -21.41
C ASP A 239 18.20 -27.57 -22.46
N SER A 240 18.16 -26.23 -22.45
CA SER A 240 18.85 -25.37 -23.41
C SER A 240 20.20 -24.89 -22.91
N SER A 241 21.17 -24.86 -23.83
CA SER A 241 22.47 -24.22 -23.63
C SER A 241 22.53 -22.77 -24.12
N ASP A 242 21.44 -22.25 -24.72
CA ASP A 242 21.41 -20.85 -25.18
C ASP A 242 21.36 -19.90 -23.97
N PRO A 243 22.32 -18.95 -23.83
CA PRO A 243 22.32 -17.98 -22.75
C PRO A 243 21.03 -17.16 -22.61
N ILE A 244 20.32 -16.90 -23.71
CA ILE A 244 19.07 -16.12 -23.69
C ILE A 244 17.93 -16.94 -23.08
N GLU A 245 17.83 -18.21 -23.44
CA GLU A 245 16.83 -19.14 -22.89
C GLU A 245 17.10 -19.41 -21.41
N LEU A 246 18.35 -19.71 -21.05
CA LEU A 246 18.78 -19.88 -19.65
C LEU A 246 18.45 -18.65 -18.80
N PHE A 247 18.69 -17.44 -19.33
CA PHE A 247 18.33 -16.22 -18.63
C PHE A 247 16.82 -16.08 -18.46
N ALA A 248 16.04 -16.34 -19.52
CA ALA A 248 14.59 -16.24 -19.48
C ALA A 248 13.97 -17.22 -18.49
N ASP A 249 14.41 -18.48 -18.49
CA ASP A 249 13.90 -19.53 -17.62
C ASP A 249 14.26 -19.29 -16.16
N GLY A 250 15.53 -18.93 -15.89
CA GLY A 250 15.96 -18.54 -14.55
C GLY A 250 15.23 -17.28 -14.05
N PHE A 251 14.99 -16.30 -14.92
CA PHE A 251 14.23 -15.10 -14.57
C PHE A 251 12.78 -15.43 -14.24
N PHE A 252 12.15 -16.33 -15.01
CA PHE A 252 10.77 -16.78 -14.77
C PHE A 252 10.65 -17.52 -13.44
N GLU A 253 11.47 -18.55 -13.22
CA GLU A 253 11.46 -19.34 -11.99
C GLU A 253 11.77 -18.45 -10.77
N SER A 254 12.67 -17.48 -10.91
CA SER A 254 13.02 -16.59 -9.81
C SER A 254 11.92 -15.55 -9.56
N SER A 255 11.22 -15.12 -10.61
CA SER A 255 10.04 -14.28 -10.48
C SER A 255 8.97 -15.02 -9.69
N ALA A 256 8.63 -16.24 -10.09
CA ALA A 256 7.65 -17.08 -9.39
C ALA A 256 7.98 -17.32 -7.91
N GLY A 257 9.26 -17.44 -7.58
CA GLY A 257 9.74 -17.49 -6.19
C GLY A 257 9.50 -16.18 -5.44
N PHE A 258 10.21 -15.11 -5.81
CA PHE A 258 10.23 -13.88 -4.99
C PHE A 258 8.96 -13.03 -5.07
N THR A 259 8.16 -13.16 -6.15
CA THR A 259 6.90 -12.42 -6.28
C THR A 259 5.70 -13.21 -5.77
N THR A 260 5.92 -14.36 -5.12
CA THR A 260 4.87 -15.32 -4.73
C THR A 260 3.97 -15.68 -5.92
N GLY A 261 4.58 -15.88 -7.09
CA GLY A 261 3.87 -16.13 -8.34
C GLY A 261 3.57 -17.60 -8.58
N GLY A 262 4.33 -18.52 -8.00
CA GLY A 262 4.02 -19.97 -7.97
C GLY A 262 4.18 -20.74 -9.27
N TYR A 263 4.25 -20.04 -10.39
CA TYR A 263 4.31 -20.64 -11.70
C TYR A 263 5.69 -21.24 -11.97
N SER A 264 5.76 -22.53 -12.28
CA SER A 264 7.00 -23.28 -12.51
C SER A 264 7.07 -23.78 -13.95
N LEU A 265 8.25 -23.68 -14.59
CA LEU A 265 8.59 -24.33 -15.85
C LEU A 265 8.99 -25.78 -15.66
N LEU A 266 9.38 -26.16 -14.43
CA LEU A 266 9.79 -27.52 -14.10
C LEU A 266 8.60 -28.49 -14.14
N PRO A 267 8.62 -29.52 -15.00
CA PRO A 267 7.55 -30.52 -15.06
C PRO A 267 7.61 -31.49 -13.86
N ASN A 268 8.82 -31.87 -13.44
CA ASN A 268 9.06 -32.83 -12.36
C ASN A 268 9.87 -32.15 -11.23
N PRO A 269 9.21 -31.39 -10.33
CA PRO A 269 9.90 -30.80 -9.18
C PRO A 269 10.47 -31.86 -8.22
N GLU A 270 9.95 -33.10 -8.24
CA GLU A 270 10.44 -34.22 -7.43
C GLU A 270 11.90 -34.63 -7.70
N ASP A 271 12.46 -34.28 -8.87
CA ASP A 271 13.85 -34.57 -9.23
C ASP A 271 14.86 -33.62 -8.55
N LEU A 272 14.37 -32.54 -7.92
CA LEU A 272 15.22 -31.55 -7.28
C LEU A 272 15.76 -32.03 -5.91
N PRO A 273 16.97 -31.59 -5.52
CA PRO A 273 17.46 -31.82 -4.17
C PRO A 273 16.51 -31.22 -3.12
N ARG A 274 16.25 -31.97 -2.04
CA ARG A 274 15.32 -31.54 -0.98
C ARG A 274 15.68 -30.19 -0.35
N SER A 275 16.97 -29.90 -0.23
CA SER A 275 17.44 -28.60 0.23
C SER A 275 17.01 -27.44 -0.68
N PHE A 276 16.95 -27.69 -1.99
CA PHE A 276 16.51 -26.72 -2.98
C PHE A 276 15.00 -26.57 -2.99
N THR A 277 14.25 -27.65 -2.79
CA THR A 277 12.80 -27.61 -2.62
C THR A 277 12.41 -26.77 -1.40
N PHE A 278 13.09 -26.96 -0.27
CA PHE A 278 12.96 -26.09 0.90
C PHE A 278 13.27 -24.63 0.57
N TYR A 279 14.35 -24.37 -0.17
CA TYR A 279 14.71 -23.02 -0.62
C TYR A 279 13.59 -22.38 -1.46
N ARG A 280 13.00 -23.09 -2.43
CA ARG A 280 11.95 -22.53 -3.29
C ARG A 280 10.74 -22.09 -2.47
N GLY A 281 10.23 -22.93 -1.56
CA GLY A 281 9.14 -22.56 -0.65
C GLY A 281 9.51 -21.39 0.27
N TYR A 282 10.73 -21.42 0.85
CA TYR A 282 11.22 -20.33 1.70
C TYR A 282 11.40 -19.00 0.96
N ALA A 283 11.79 -19.04 -0.32
CA ALA A 283 11.92 -17.86 -1.16
C ALA A 283 10.57 -17.15 -1.36
N GLN A 284 9.49 -17.92 -1.51
CA GLN A 284 8.12 -17.36 -1.55
C GLN A 284 7.74 -16.73 -0.21
N PHE A 285 8.08 -17.37 0.90
CA PHE A 285 7.86 -16.79 2.23
C PHE A 285 8.59 -15.46 2.43
N VAL A 286 9.87 -15.38 2.05
CA VAL A 286 10.66 -14.15 2.13
C VAL A 286 10.14 -13.09 1.15
N GLY A 287 9.72 -13.48 -0.06
CA GLY A 287 9.08 -12.59 -1.03
C GLY A 287 7.80 -11.97 -0.48
N GLY A 288 6.96 -12.80 0.13
CA GLY A 288 5.76 -12.41 0.88
C GLY A 288 6.08 -11.41 1.99
N LEU A 289 7.04 -11.70 2.86
CA LEU A 289 7.45 -10.81 3.96
C LEU A 289 8.09 -9.49 3.48
N SER A 290 8.89 -9.53 2.41
CA SER A 290 9.57 -8.36 1.85
C SER A 290 8.56 -7.35 1.31
N PHE A 291 7.46 -7.81 0.71
CA PHE A 291 6.32 -6.97 0.34
C PHE A 291 5.71 -6.27 1.56
N ILE A 292 5.49 -6.99 2.66
CA ILE A 292 4.92 -6.44 3.90
C ILE A 292 5.81 -5.33 4.44
N TYR A 293 7.12 -5.58 4.49
CA TYR A 293 8.10 -4.57 4.90
C TYR A 293 7.93 -3.30 4.07
N LEU A 294 7.91 -3.42 2.74
CA LEU A 294 7.81 -2.30 1.80
C LEU A 294 6.51 -1.50 1.99
N ILE A 295 5.38 -2.20 2.13
CA ILE A 295 4.10 -1.55 2.35
C ILE A 295 4.06 -0.85 3.70
N VAL A 296 4.46 -1.53 4.77
CA VAL A 296 4.44 -0.96 6.12
C VAL A 296 5.36 0.25 6.17
N THR A 297 6.61 0.12 5.73
CA THR A 297 7.62 1.20 5.69
C THR A 297 7.17 2.43 4.92
N THR A 298 6.31 2.25 3.92
CA THR A 298 6.02 3.33 3.00
C THR A 298 4.61 3.89 3.02
N PHE A 299 3.59 3.06 3.21
CA PHE A 299 2.20 3.50 3.25
C PHE A 299 1.71 3.91 4.63
N TYR A 300 2.41 3.52 5.69
CA TYR A 300 1.99 3.83 7.06
C TYR A 300 2.35 5.27 7.51
N SER A 301 2.62 6.17 6.56
CA SER A 301 2.61 7.61 6.76
C SER A 301 1.18 8.10 7.07
N GLU A 302 0.81 8.03 8.34
CA GLU A 302 -0.17 8.79 9.15
C GLU A 302 -1.59 9.17 8.63
N LYS A 303 -1.93 9.13 7.34
CA LYS A 303 -3.24 9.60 6.84
C LYS A 303 -4.16 8.54 6.26
N ARG A 304 -3.65 7.41 5.74
CA ARG A 304 -4.46 6.35 5.11
C ARG A 304 -4.65 5.08 5.95
N GLY A 305 -4.14 5.06 7.18
CA GLY A 305 -4.34 3.96 8.12
C GLY A 305 -5.78 3.74 8.60
N SER A 306 -6.78 4.49 8.10
CA SER A 306 -8.19 4.34 8.53
C SER A 306 -8.78 2.96 8.26
N THR A 307 -8.25 2.21 7.29
CA THR A 307 -8.71 0.83 7.02
C THR A 307 -8.18 -0.16 8.05
N MET A 308 -6.96 0.04 8.58
CA MET A 308 -6.43 -0.75 9.72
C MET A 308 -6.91 -0.27 11.08
N LYS A 309 -7.46 0.96 11.19
CA LYS A 309 -8.07 1.48 12.42
C LYS A 309 -9.26 0.64 12.91
N GLY A 310 -9.87 -0.16 12.04
CA GLY A 310 -11.00 -1.02 12.42
C GLY A 310 -10.66 -2.11 13.43
N PHE A 311 -9.38 -2.52 13.50
CA PHE A 311 -8.90 -3.61 14.35
C PHE A 311 -7.96 -3.15 15.48
N ILE A 312 -7.41 -1.95 15.38
CA ILE A 312 -6.44 -1.43 16.36
C ILE A 312 -7.18 -0.45 17.28
N SER A 313 -7.76 -0.97 18.37
CA SER A 313 -8.13 -0.13 19.52
C SER A 313 -6.87 0.15 20.34
N GLY A 314 -6.28 1.35 20.18
CA GLY A 314 -5.12 1.78 20.97
C GLY A 314 -4.09 2.58 20.19
N ASN A 315 -2.99 2.92 20.86
CA ASN A 315 -1.85 3.59 20.23
C ASN A 315 -1.35 2.78 19.04
N ILE A 316 -1.27 3.46 17.91
CA ILE A 316 -0.73 2.95 16.65
C ILE A 316 0.70 2.46 16.92
N PRO A 317 1.00 1.14 16.80
CA PRO A 317 2.36 0.65 17.01
C PRO A 317 3.31 1.35 16.03
N HIS A 318 4.55 1.56 16.46
CA HIS A 318 5.56 2.10 15.58
C HIS A 318 5.73 1.16 14.37
N LEU A 319 5.83 1.74 13.19
CA LEU A 319 6.00 1.10 11.89
C LEU A 319 6.88 -0.18 11.89
N LYS A 320 8.04 -0.10 12.57
CA LYS A 320 9.01 -1.21 12.68
C LYS A 320 8.53 -2.36 13.57
N GLU A 321 7.77 -2.04 14.62
CA GLU A 321 7.19 -3.00 15.55
C GLU A 321 6.11 -3.84 14.85
N LEU A 322 5.25 -3.20 14.04
CA LEU A 322 4.21 -3.90 13.27
C LEU A 322 4.82 -4.94 12.32
N PHE A 323 5.86 -4.56 11.58
CA PHE A 323 6.56 -5.47 10.68
C PHE A 323 7.18 -6.68 11.42
N ALA A 324 7.89 -6.42 12.52
CA ALA A 324 8.50 -7.49 13.32
C ALA A 324 7.45 -8.46 13.88
N ILE A 325 6.34 -7.92 14.40
CA ILE A 325 5.24 -8.74 14.94
C ILE A 325 4.62 -9.61 13.83
N ILE A 326 4.33 -9.05 12.66
CA ILE A 326 3.74 -9.83 11.55
C ILE A 326 4.71 -10.95 11.12
N THR A 327 6.00 -10.64 11.00
CA THR A 327 7.03 -11.62 10.63
C THR A 327 7.08 -12.77 11.63
N ILE A 328 7.03 -12.49 12.94
CA ILE A 328 7.00 -13.50 13.99
C ILE A 328 5.73 -14.35 13.90
N ILE A 329 4.56 -13.73 13.76
CA ILE A 329 3.28 -14.43 13.66
C ILE A 329 3.29 -15.41 12.48
N PHE A 330 3.71 -14.94 11.31
CA PHE A 330 3.75 -15.77 10.10
C PHE A 330 4.79 -16.88 10.20
N SER A 331 5.93 -16.64 10.86
CA SER A 331 6.91 -17.69 11.12
C SER A 331 6.35 -18.78 12.05
N ILE A 332 5.60 -18.40 13.09
CA ILE A 332 4.93 -19.34 13.99
C ILE A 332 3.86 -20.14 13.24
N TYR A 333 3.05 -19.49 12.41
CA TYR A 333 2.06 -20.19 11.59
C TYR A 333 2.69 -21.21 10.65
N ALA A 334 3.79 -20.86 9.97
CA ALA A 334 4.50 -21.78 9.10
C ALA A 334 4.99 -23.02 9.88
N ILE A 335 5.57 -22.82 11.08
CA ILE A 335 6.01 -23.93 11.95
C ILE A 335 4.82 -24.82 12.36
N ILE A 336 3.71 -24.22 12.79
CA ILE A 336 2.52 -24.98 13.21
C ILE A 336 1.96 -25.79 12.04
N ILE A 337 1.81 -25.18 10.87
CA ILE A 337 1.28 -25.85 9.67
C ILE A 337 2.21 -26.99 9.26
N ALA A 338 3.52 -26.77 9.17
CA ALA A 338 4.49 -27.80 8.81
C ALA A 338 4.47 -28.99 9.78
N LEU A 339 4.43 -28.72 11.09
CA LEU A 339 4.35 -29.80 12.09
C LEU A 339 3.03 -30.56 12.01
N LEU A 340 1.90 -29.88 11.79
CA LEU A 340 0.61 -30.55 11.61
C LEU A 340 0.60 -31.45 10.38
N LEU A 341 1.15 -30.99 9.25
CA LEU A 341 1.28 -31.82 8.04
C LEU A 341 2.16 -33.04 8.32
N PHE A 342 3.32 -32.85 8.95
CA PHE A 342 4.22 -33.94 9.29
C PHE A 342 3.55 -35.02 10.17
N TYR A 343 2.83 -34.61 11.23
CA TYR A 343 2.15 -35.56 12.13
C TYR A 343 0.93 -36.23 11.52
N LEU A 344 0.25 -35.59 10.56
CA LEU A 344 -0.97 -36.13 9.93
C LEU A 344 -0.67 -37.01 8.72
N GLY A 345 0.29 -36.60 7.87
CA GLY A 345 0.63 -37.28 6.63
C GLY A 345 1.79 -38.27 6.74
N GLY A 346 2.67 -38.11 7.72
CA GLY A 346 3.91 -38.90 7.84
C GLY A 346 4.91 -38.63 6.72
N GLY A 347 4.76 -37.49 6.03
CA GLY A 347 5.62 -37.05 4.95
C GLY A 347 6.99 -36.59 5.42
N GLU A 348 7.72 -35.99 4.50
CA GLU A 348 9.06 -35.50 4.73
C GLU A 348 9.05 -34.07 5.27
N ILE A 349 9.64 -33.86 6.46
CA ILE A 349 9.48 -32.59 7.20
C ILE A 349 9.89 -31.33 6.42
N LEU A 350 10.92 -31.43 5.57
CA LEU A 350 11.37 -30.30 4.75
C LEU A 350 10.36 -29.91 3.66
N ASP A 351 9.66 -30.91 3.12
CA ASP A 351 8.65 -30.71 2.10
C ASP A 351 7.38 -30.13 2.75
N ASP A 352 7.04 -30.58 3.96
CA ASP A 352 5.98 -29.98 4.78
C ASP A 352 6.26 -28.51 5.12
N PHE A 353 7.52 -28.17 5.44
CA PHE A 353 7.94 -26.78 5.64
C PHE A 353 7.84 -25.98 4.34
N ALA A 354 8.33 -26.51 3.22
CA ALA A 354 8.22 -25.85 1.93
C ALA A 354 6.76 -25.56 1.56
N LEU A 355 5.88 -26.54 1.79
CA LEU A 355 4.44 -26.40 1.55
C LEU A 355 3.80 -25.39 2.51
N ALA A 356 4.16 -25.40 3.79
CA ALA A 356 3.65 -24.42 4.76
C ALA A 356 4.07 -22.99 4.42
N PHE A 357 5.33 -22.78 4.03
CA PHE A 357 5.84 -21.48 3.58
C PHE A 357 5.11 -20.99 2.33
N SER A 358 4.93 -21.87 1.36
CA SER A 358 4.22 -21.61 0.11
C SER A 358 2.73 -21.32 0.34
N ALA A 359 2.03 -22.11 1.17
CA ALA A 359 0.62 -21.92 1.49
C ALA A 359 0.37 -20.57 2.17
N LEU A 360 1.18 -20.26 3.20
CA LEU A 360 0.98 -19.06 4.02
C LEU A 360 1.37 -17.77 3.28
N SER A 361 2.37 -17.84 2.40
CA SER A 361 2.77 -16.71 1.57
C SER A 361 1.91 -16.54 0.31
N THR A 362 0.90 -17.42 0.12
CA THR A 362 0.08 -17.53 -1.09
C THR A 362 0.98 -17.57 -2.33
N GLY A 363 1.94 -18.50 -2.29
CA GLY A 363 3.03 -18.60 -3.24
C GLY A 363 2.86 -19.74 -4.23
N GLY A 364 2.44 -20.94 -3.82
CA GLY A 364 2.06 -22.01 -4.76
C GLY A 364 3.14 -22.97 -5.21
N THR A 365 4.41 -22.77 -4.84
CA THR A 365 5.42 -23.79 -5.14
C THR A 365 5.14 -25.07 -4.36
N SER A 366 5.03 -26.19 -5.08
CA SER A 366 4.89 -27.53 -4.52
C SER A 366 6.24 -28.28 -4.55
N PRO A 367 6.57 -29.06 -3.50
CA PRO A 367 7.73 -29.96 -3.49
C PRO A 367 7.68 -31.06 -4.54
N ASP A 368 6.51 -31.62 -4.76
CA ASP A 368 6.25 -32.74 -5.65
C ASP A 368 4.96 -32.44 -6.42
N SER A 369 4.95 -32.76 -7.72
CA SER A 369 3.80 -32.56 -8.60
C SER A 369 2.56 -33.37 -8.15
N LYS A 370 2.76 -34.45 -7.41
CA LYS A 370 1.72 -35.40 -6.97
C LYS A 370 1.43 -35.34 -5.47
N ILE A 371 2.06 -34.43 -4.72
CA ILE A 371 1.96 -34.38 -3.25
C ILE A 371 0.51 -34.41 -2.74
N PHE A 372 -0.38 -33.67 -3.42
CA PHE A 372 -1.79 -33.55 -3.04
C PHE A 372 -2.61 -34.80 -3.37
N GLN A 373 -2.20 -35.64 -4.31
CA GLN A 373 -2.93 -36.87 -4.66
C GLN A 373 -2.92 -37.89 -3.51
N GLY A 374 -1.90 -37.83 -2.64
CA GLY A 374 -1.77 -38.68 -1.46
C GLY A 374 -2.43 -38.13 -0.18
N PHE A 375 -2.97 -36.90 -0.22
CA PHE A 375 -3.44 -36.23 0.99
C PHE A 375 -4.73 -36.82 1.55
N THR A 376 -4.75 -36.95 2.87
CA THR A 376 -5.94 -37.21 3.67
C THR A 376 -6.76 -35.93 3.85
N THR A 377 -8.06 -36.06 4.19
CA THR A 377 -8.93 -34.90 4.45
C THR A 377 -8.35 -33.91 5.48
N PRO A 378 -7.74 -34.36 6.60
CA PRO A 378 -7.07 -33.46 7.53
C PRO A 378 -5.93 -32.64 6.92
N GLU A 379 -5.08 -33.23 6.07
CA GLU A 379 -3.98 -32.51 5.40
C GLU A 379 -4.51 -31.43 4.46
N TYR A 380 -5.52 -31.76 3.66
CA TYR A 380 -6.25 -30.79 2.85
C TYR A 380 -6.73 -29.60 3.69
N VAL A 381 -7.35 -29.86 4.83
CA VAL A 381 -7.85 -28.80 5.73
C VAL A 381 -6.73 -27.92 6.27
N VAL A 382 -5.59 -28.51 6.65
CA VAL A 382 -4.43 -27.76 7.17
C VAL A 382 -3.85 -26.85 6.10
N VAL A 383 -3.66 -27.33 4.86
CA VAL A 383 -3.15 -26.49 3.76
C VAL A 383 -4.16 -25.40 3.38
N MET A 384 -5.45 -25.75 3.27
CA MET A 384 -6.51 -24.76 3.00
C MET A 384 -6.59 -23.67 4.07
N ALA A 385 -6.39 -24.03 5.34
CA ALA A 385 -6.33 -23.05 6.43
C ALA A 385 -5.12 -22.13 6.27
N GLY A 386 -3.93 -22.67 5.91
CA GLY A 386 -2.75 -21.87 5.62
C GLY A 386 -2.97 -20.85 4.50
N MET A 387 -3.57 -21.29 3.38
CA MET A 387 -3.91 -20.44 2.24
C MET A 387 -4.88 -19.32 2.64
N ILE A 388 -5.95 -19.64 3.38
CA ILE A 388 -6.92 -18.65 3.86
C ILE A 388 -6.25 -17.66 4.82
N LEU A 389 -5.41 -18.12 5.74
CA LEU A 389 -4.67 -17.26 6.66
C LEU A 389 -3.78 -16.27 5.90
N GLY A 390 -3.07 -16.68 4.87
CA GLY A 390 -2.27 -15.77 4.04
C GLY A 390 -3.11 -14.70 3.32
N ALA A 391 -4.32 -15.07 2.87
CA ALA A 391 -5.21 -14.15 2.15
C ALA A 391 -5.95 -13.13 3.04
N LEU A 392 -5.94 -13.31 4.37
CA LEU A 392 -6.54 -12.39 5.34
C LEU A 392 -5.64 -11.17 5.60
N PRO A 393 -6.22 -10.02 6.00
CA PRO A 393 -5.46 -8.79 6.17
C PRO A 393 -4.53 -8.88 7.40
N PHE A 394 -3.33 -8.30 7.33
CA PHE A 394 -2.38 -8.32 8.46
C PHE A 394 -2.93 -7.71 9.76
N SER A 395 -3.88 -6.78 9.65
CA SER A 395 -4.60 -6.22 10.80
C SER A 395 -5.39 -7.26 11.58
N PHE A 396 -5.94 -8.28 10.90
CA PHE A 396 -6.65 -9.39 11.52
C PHE A 396 -5.69 -10.21 12.38
N HIS A 397 -4.53 -10.60 11.85
CA HIS A 397 -3.51 -11.36 12.58
C HIS A 397 -2.95 -10.59 13.78
N TYR A 398 -2.71 -9.29 13.61
CA TYR A 398 -2.26 -8.43 14.71
C TYR A 398 -3.30 -8.35 15.83
N ALA A 399 -4.58 -8.13 15.49
CA ALA A 399 -5.67 -8.09 16.46
C ALA A 399 -5.85 -9.44 17.18
N PHE A 400 -5.69 -10.54 16.45
CA PHE A 400 -5.79 -11.89 17.00
C PHE A 400 -4.81 -12.16 18.15
N VAL A 401 -3.59 -11.61 18.08
CA VAL A 401 -2.57 -11.79 19.13
C VAL A 401 -2.70 -10.79 20.29
N ARG A 402 -3.18 -9.55 20.01
CA ARG A 402 -3.29 -8.48 21.01
C ARG A 402 -4.60 -8.49 21.80
N THR A 403 -5.70 -8.95 21.21
CA THR A 403 -7.03 -8.98 21.86
C THR A 403 -7.31 -10.38 22.41
N LYS A 404 -8.14 -10.48 23.46
CA LYS A 404 -8.58 -11.79 23.96
C LYS A 404 -9.32 -12.51 22.81
N PHE A 405 -8.88 -13.73 22.48
CA PHE A 405 -9.32 -14.56 21.35
C PHE A 405 -10.84 -14.55 21.06
N LEU A 406 -11.69 -14.39 22.08
CA LEU A 406 -13.16 -14.40 21.94
C LEU A 406 -13.82 -13.07 21.57
N SER A 407 -13.09 -11.95 21.45
CA SER A 407 -13.71 -10.62 21.18
C SER A 407 -13.46 -10.06 19.77
N ILE A 408 -13.00 -10.88 18.83
CA ILE A 408 -12.64 -10.41 17.48
C ILE A 408 -13.91 -10.30 16.63
N ASN A 409 -14.37 -9.06 16.42
CA ASN A 409 -15.42 -8.81 15.43
C ASN A 409 -14.81 -8.83 14.03
N LEU A 410 -15.32 -9.69 13.15
CA LEU A 410 -14.92 -9.73 11.75
C LEU A 410 -15.28 -8.42 11.05
N THR A 411 -14.31 -7.79 10.39
CA THR A 411 -14.60 -6.63 9.53
C THR A 411 -15.46 -7.03 8.34
N LYS A 412 -16.22 -6.06 7.82
CA LYS A 412 -17.04 -6.22 6.61
C LYS A 412 -16.26 -6.81 5.44
N GLU A 413 -15.00 -6.43 5.26
CA GLU A 413 -14.14 -6.96 4.18
C GLU A 413 -13.92 -8.48 4.30
N VAL A 414 -13.51 -8.95 5.47
CA VAL A 414 -13.30 -10.39 5.75
C VAL A 414 -14.61 -11.18 5.59
N VAL A 415 -15.74 -10.63 6.05
CA VAL A 415 -17.05 -11.29 5.87
C VAL A 415 -17.42 -11.41 4.40
N VAL A 416 -17.20 -10.36 3.60
CA VAL A 416 -17.45 -10.38 2.15
C VAL A 416 -16.55 -11.39 1.46
N TYR A 417 -15.27 -11.46 1.85
CA TYR A 417 -14.33 -12.47 1.34
C TYR A 417 -14.79 -13.89 1.57
N LEU A 418 -15.05 -14.25 2.83
CA LEU A 418 -15.46 -15.61 3.17
C LEU A 418 -16.80 -15.97 2.52
N SER A 419 -17.71 -15.01 2.38
CA SER A 419 -18.99 -15.21 1.69
C SER A 419 -18.81 -15.47 0.19
N LEU A 420 -17.97 -14.67 -0.49
CA LEU A 420 -17.66 -14.86 -1.91
C LEU A 420 -16.93 -16.18 -2.15
N LEU A 421 -15.98 -16.52 -1.28
CA LEU A 421 -15.27 -17.79 -1.33
C LEU A 421 -16.22 -18.98 -1.24
N ALA A 422 -17.16 -18.96 -0.28
CA ALA A 422 -18.18 -20.00 -0.15
C ALA A 422 -19.06 -20.12 -1.40
N ILE A 423 -19.46 -18.98 -1.99
CA ILE A 423 -20.25 -18.97 -3.24
C ILE A 423 -19.45 -19.61 -4.38
N PHE A 424 -18.18 -19.25 -4.57
CA PHE A 424 -17.34 -19.84 -5.61
C PHE A 424 -17.17 -21.34 -5.43
N CYS A 425 -16.96 -21.81 -4.19
CA CYS A 425 -16.88 -23.24 -3.91
C CYS A 425 -18.17 -23.97 -4.32
N ILE A 426 -19.34 -23.46 -3.91
CA ILE A 426 -20.63 -24.07 -4.24
C ILE A 426 -20.85 -24.12 -5.75
N VAL A 427 -20.65 -23.00 -6.45
CA VAL A 427 -20.88 -22.95 -7.91
C VAL A 427 -19.91 -23.88 -8.63
N PHE A 428 -18.63 -23.93 -8.22
CA PHE A 428 -17.65 -24.79 -8.87
C PHE A 428 -17.96 -26.28 -8.66
N ILE A 429 -18.30 -26.69 -7.43
CA ILE A 429 -18.74 -28.06 -7.11
C ILE A 429 -19.94 -28.47 -7.98
N LEU A 430 -20.93 -27.58 -8.13
CA LEU A 430 -22.11 -27.87 -8.95
C LEU A 430 -21.81 -27.88 -10.45
N SER A 431 -20.70 -27.26 -10.87
CA SER A 431 -20.33 -27.18 -12.28
C SER A 431 -19.52 -28.37 -12.77
N MET A 432 -18.74 -29.03 -11.90
CA MET A 432 -17.81 -30.09 -12.28
C MET A 432 -18.17 -31.42 -11.62
N ASP A 433 -18.05 -32.52 -12.36
CA ASP A 433 -18.17 -33.89 -11.85
C ASP A 433 -16.86 -34.38 -11.20
N THR A 434 -16.26 -33.55 -10.34
CA THR A 434 -15.03 -33.85 -9.60
C THR A 434 -15.31 -34.07 -8.11
N ASN A 435 -14.34 -34.63 -7.38
CA ASN A 435 -14.48 -34.75 -5.93
C ASN A 435 -14.71 -33.36 -5.31
N TRP A 436 -15.67 -33.26 -4.40
CA TRP A 436 -16.04 -32.00 -3.75
C TRP A 436 -14.87 -31.38 -2.99
N LEU A 437 -13.97 -32.19 -2.41
CA LEU A 437 -12.80 -31.71 -1.69
C LEU A 437 -11.77 -31.07 -2.63
N ASP A 438 -11.51 -31.70 -3.78
CA ASP A 438 -10.66 -31.14 -4.83
C ASP A 438 -11.23 -29.83 -5.37
N SER A 439 -12.55 -29.80 -5.61
CA SER A 439 -13.25 -28.59 -6.03
C SER A 439 -13.09 -27.43 -5.04
N ILE A 440 -13.25 -27.70 -3.74
CA ILE A 440 -13.04 -26.69 -2.69
C ILE A 440 -11.59 -26.26 -2.63
N PHE A 441 -10.65 -27.21 -2.69
CA PHE A 441 -9.22 -26.94 -2.61
C PHE A 441 -8.75 -26.02 -3.74
N ASN A 442 -9.09 -26.34 -5.00
CA ASN A 442 -8.69 -25.54 -6.16
C ASN A 442 -9.35 -24.15 -6.14
N ILE A 443 -10.56 -23.99 -5.61
CA ILE A 443 -11.19 -22.66 -5.49
C ILE A 443 -10.58 -21.83 -4.37
N ILE A 444 -10.28 -22.44 -3.21
CA ILE A 444 -9.56 -21.75 -2.14
C ILE A 444 -8.18 -21.33 -2.65
N SER A 445 -7.46 -22.22 -3.32
CA SER A 445 -6.17 -21.92 -3.92
C SER A 445 -6.26 -20.82 -4.99
N ALA A 446 -7.27 -20.82 -5.86
CA ALA A 446 -7.50 -19.75 -6.84
C ALA A 446 -7.79 -18.38 -6.18
N SER A 447 -8.71 -18.36 -5.21
CA SER A 447 -9.21 -17.15 -4.54
C SER A 447 -8.17 -16.53 -3.60
N THR A 448 -7.36 -17.38 -2.95
CA THR A 448 -6.22 -16.94 -2.14
C THR A 448 -5.00 -16.59 -3.00
N THR A 449 -5.06 -16.84 -4.31
CA THR A 449 -3.96 -16.77 -5.27
C THR A 449 -2.75 -17.60 -4.84
N THR A 450 -2.98 -18.77 -4.23
CA THR A 450 -1.89 -19.64 -3.81
C THR A 450 -1.33 -20.41 -4.99
N GLY A 451 -2.16 -21.13 -5.77
CA GLY A 451 -1.68 -21.84 -6.96
C GLY A 451 -1.46 -23.34 -6.81
N PHE A 452 -1.81 -23.94 -5.68
CA PHE A 452 -1.84 -25.40 -5.54
C PHE A 452 -2.97 -26.01 -6.35
N GLN A 453 -2.63 -26.95 -7.22
CA GLN A 453 -3.52 -27.54 -8.20
C GLN A 453 -3.69 -29.04 -7.93
N THR A 454 -4.94 -29.51 -7.92
CA THR A 454 -5.25 -30.97 -7.90
C THR A 454 -6.07 -31.41 -9.11
N ILE A 455 -6.68 -30.47 -9.84
CA ILE A 455 -7.48 -30.73 -11.03
C ILE A 455 -6.74 -30.19 -12.26
N ASN A 456 -6.78 -30.90 -13.39
CA ASN A 456 -6.24 -30.38 -14.66
C ASN A 456 -7.19 -29.31 -15.24
N PHE A 457 -6.65 -28.13 -15.57
CA PHE A 457 -7.42 -26.99 -16.07
C PHE A 457 -7.52 -26.86 -17.59
N GLU A 458 -6.85 -27.71 -18.36
CA GLU A 458 -6.88 -27.69 -19.85
C GLU A 458 -8.28 -27.93 -20.43
N SER A 459 -9.15 -28.64 -19.71
CA SER A 459 -10.46 -29.05 -20.19
C SER A 459 -11.60 -28.62 -19.26
N LEU A 460 -11.50 -27.45 -18.65
CA LEU A 460 -12.58 -26.90 -17.83
C LEU A 460 -13.81 -26.59 -18.69
N ASN A 461 -14.99 -26.90 -18.16
CA ASN A 461 -16.23 -26.41 -18.78
C ASN A 461 -16.34 -24.88 -18.62
N PRO A 462 -17.18 -24.21 -19.43
CA PRO A 462 -17.24 -22.74 -19.44
C PRO A 462 -17.61 -22.10 -18.10
N ILE A 463 -18.43 -22.77 -17.28
CA ILE A 463 -18.84 -22.26 -15.97
C ILE A 463 -17.67 -22.33 -14.99
N ALA A 464 -17.02 -23.50 -14.90
CA ALA A 464 -15.85 -23.72 -14.05
C ALA A 464 -14.71 -22.77 -14.42
N PHE A 465 -14.44 -22.61 -15.72
CA PHE A 465 -13.45 -21.66 -16.25
C PHE A 465 -13.75 -20.22 -15.83
N THR A 466 -15.01 -19.79 -15.93
CA THR A 466 -15.40 -18.42 -15.54
C THR A 466 -15.26 -18.21 -14.03
N VAL A 467 -15.71 -19.16 -13.22
CA VAL A 467 -15.67 -19.06 -11.75
C VAL A 467 -14.24 -19.00 -11.25
N ILE A 468 -13.35 -19.86 -11.77
CA ILE A 468 -11.95 -19.89 -11.32
C ILE A 468 -11.19 -18.63 -11.74
N ILE A 469 -11.41 -18.12 -12.96
CA ILE A 469 -10.83 -16.83 -13.39
C ILE A 469 -11.34 -15.68 -12.52
N MET A 470 -12.63 -15.66 -12.20
CA MET A 470 -13.19 -14.65 -11.30
C MET A 470 -12.58 -14.73 -9.90
N ALA A 471 -12.36 -15.94 -9.38
CA ALA A 471 -11.69 -16.14 -8.09
C ALA A 471 -10.26 -15.59 -8.11
N MET A 472 -9.48 -15.88 -9.17
CA MET A 472 -8.11 -15.37 -9.34
C MET A 472 -8.05 -13.84 -9.46
N ILE A 473 -8.92 -13.24 -10.29
CA ILE A 473 -8.96 -11.80 -10.52
C ILE A 473 -9.34 -11.05 -9.25
N ILE A 474 -10.33 -11.54 -8.49
CA ILE A 474 -10.74 -10.90 -7.23
C ILE A 474 -9.64 -11.03 -6.17
N GLY A 475 -9.11 -12.24 -5.98
CA GLY A 475 -8.08 -12.52 -5.00
C GLY A 475 -8.54 -12.34 -3.55
N GLY A 476 -7.56 -12.17 -2.65
CA GLY A 476 -7.79 -12.06 -1.21
C GLY A 476 -8.20 -10.67 -0.69
N CYS A 477 -8.01 -10.46 0.61
CA CYS A 477 -8.26 -9.17 1.25
C CYS A 477 -7.13 -8.15 0.93
N GLY A 478 -7.40 -6.86 1.11
CA GLY A 478 -6.38 -5.81 1.02
C GLY A 478 -5.36 -5.93 2.15
N PHE A 479 -4.10 -5.57 1.88
CA PHE A 479 -3.01 -5.70 2.85
C PHE A 479 -2.86 -7.13 3.40
N SER A 480 -2.86 -8.11 2.49
CA SER A 480 -2.58 -9.53 2.75
C SER A 480 -1.47 -10.03 1.81
N THR A 481 -1.03 -11.29 1.94
CA THR A 481 -0.03 -11.84 1.02
C THR A 481 -0.61 -12.23 -0.33
N ALA A 482 -1.93 -12.36 -0.50
CA ALA A 482 -2.53 -12.71 -1.78
C ALA A 482 -2.23 -11.67 -2.89
N GLY A 483 -2.43 -12.05 -4.14
CA GLY A 483 -2.43 -11.17 -5.31
C GLY A 483 -3.84 -10.72 -5.69
N GLY A 484 -4.04 -10.49 -6.99
CA GLY A 484 -5.31 -10.04 -7.57
C GLY A 484 -5.68 -8.58 -7.26
N ILE A 485 -6.92 -8.21 -7.60
CA ILE A 485 -7.44 -6.83 -7.46
C ILE A 485 -7.72 -6.47 -6.00
N LYS A 486 -7.99 -7.47 -5.16
CA LYS A 486 -8.41 -7.37 -3.75
C LYS A 486 -9.87 -6.97 -3.55
N ILE A 487 -10.48 -7.56 -2.54
CA ILE A 487 -11.90 -7.35 -2.20
C ILE A 487 -12.20 -5.92 -1.80
N PHE A 488 -11.28 -5.27 -1.08
CA PHE A 488 -11.41 -3.85 -0.74
C PHE A 488 -11.75 -2.98 -1.96
N ARG A 489 -11.17 -3.28 -3.13
CA ARG A 489 -11.43 -2.50 -4.36
C ARG A 489 -12.81 -2.77 -4.93
N PHE A 490 -13.29 -4.01 -4.91
CA PHE A 490 -14.66 -4.31 -5.30
C PHE A 490 -15.68 -3.62 -4.40
N MET A 491 -15.41 -3.53 -3.10
CA MET A 491 -16.24 -2.75 -2.18
C MET A 491 -16.24 -1.24 -2.51
N GLN A 492 -15.12 -0.69 -2.98
CA GLN A 492 -15.04 0.69 -3.47
C GLN A 492 -15.84 0.87 -4.78
N LEU A 493 -15.69 -0.06 -5.73
CA LEU A 493 -16.42 -0.06 -7.01
C LEU A 493 -17.94 -0.21 -6.80
N ALA A 494 -18.39 -0.92 -5.77
CA ALA A 494 -19.81 -1.01 -5.43
C ALA A 494 -20.43 0.36 -5.10
N LYS A 495 -19.63 1.33 -4.63
CA LYS A 495 -20.08 2.72 -4.38
C LYS A 495 -20.37 3.49 -5.67
N LEU A 496 -19.96 2.99 -6.85
CA LEU A 496 -20.26 3.58 -8.16
C LEU A 496 -21.77 3.78 -8.37
N LYS A 497 -22.61 2.94 -7.75
CA LYS A 497 -24.09 3.07 -7.76
C LYS A 497 -24.57 4.43 -7.22
N HIS A 498 -23.81 5.08 -6.34
CA HIS A 498 -24.12 6.43 -5.86
C HIS A 498 -23.80 7.53 -6.88
N ILE A 499 -22.88 7.30 -7.83
CA ILE A 499 -22.59 8.25 -8.91
C ILE A 499 -23.79 8.38 -9.86
N PHE A 500 -24.44 7.25 -10.16
CA PHE A 500 -25.56 7.20 -11.09
C PHE A 500 -26.92 7.54 -10.45
N ASN A 501 -26.98 7.62 -9.11
CA ASN A 501 -28.22 7.92 -8.41
C ASN A 501 -28.31 9.43 -8.13
N ILE A 502 -29.14 10.13 -8.92
CA ILE A 502 -29.30 11.59 -8.98
C ILE A 502 -29.68 12.23 -7.62
N LYS A 503 -30.18 11.44 -6.66
CA LYS A 503 -30.55 11.90 -5.31
C LYS A 503 -29.50 11.67 -4.22
N SER A 504 -28.30 11.21 -4.53
CA SER A 504 -27.38 10.72 -3.48
C SER A 504 -26.18 11.62 -3.14
N VAL A 505 -25.73 11.46 -1.89
CA VAL A 505 -24.63 12.11 -1.17
C VAL A 505 -23.44 12.47 -2.07
N LYS A 506 -22.93 13.70 -1.96
CA LYS A 506 -21.70 14.14 -2.63
C LYS A 506 -20.57 13.16 -2.33
N ILE A 507 -20.13 12.42 -3.35
CA ILE A 507 -18.96 11.55 -3.26
C ILE A 507 -17.73 12.44 -3.03
N SER A 508 -16.90 12.05 -2.05
CA SER A 508 -15.65 12.75 -1.78
C SER A 508 -14.71 12.65 -2.99
N GLU A 509 -13.95 13.70 -3.28
CA GLU A 509 -12.87 13.68 -4.28
C GLU A 509 -11.92 12.49 -4.07
N SER A 510 -11.70 12.07 -2.81
CA SER A 510 -10.89 10.89 -2.50
C SER A 510 -11.53 9.58 -2.97
N ASP A 511 -12.83 9.38 -2.73
CA ASP A 511 -13.55 8.16 -3.16
C ASP A 511 -13.58 8.07 -4.70
N ARG A 512 -13.72 9.20 -5.39
CA ARG A 512 -13.69 9.25 -6.87
C ARG A 512 -12.34 8.78 -7.43
N LYS A 513 -11.23 9.23 -6.84
CA LYS A 513 -9.87 8.79 -7.24
C LYS A 513 -9.69 7.30 -7.02
N ASP A 514 -10.13 6.79 -5.87
CA ASP A 514 -10.02 5.36 -5.55
C ASP A 514 -10.84 4.49 -6.52
N ILE A 515 -12.03 4.95 -6.94
CA ILE A 515 -12.86 4.28 -7.95
C ILE A 515 -12.14 4.25 -9.31
N ILE A 516 -11.61 5.39 -9.78
CA ILE A 516 -10.89 5.47 -11.07
C ILE A 516 -9.70 4.51 -11.06
N VAL A 517 -8.94 4.49 -9.98
CA VAL A 517 -7.82 3.56 -9.81
C VAL A 517 -8.30 2.11 -9.84
N GLY A 518 -9.38 1.78 -9.13
CA GLY A 518 -9.98 0.43 -9.15
C GLY A 518 -10.39 -0.01 -10.56
N ILE A 519 -10.97 0.89 -11.37
CA ILE A 519 -11.34 0.60 -12.76
C ILE A 519 -10.10 0.36 -13.63
N ILE A 520 -9.05 1.17 -13.47
CA ILE A 520 -7.80 1.00 -14.23
C ILE A 520 -7.18 -0.36 -13.91
N ILE A 521 -7.13 -0.74 -12.62
CA ILE A 521 -6.57 -2.02 -12.19
C ILE A 521 -7.36 -3.18 -12.80
N LEU A 522 -8.70 -3.14 -12.73
CA LEU A 522 -9.57 -4.16 -13.33
C LEU A 522 -9.40 -4.25 -14.85
N ALA A 523 -9.25 -3.11 -15.53
CA ALA A 523 -9.01 -3.10 -16.97
C ALA A 523 -7.64 -3.71 -17.30
N VAL A 524 -6.59 -3.36 -16.56
CA VAL A 524 -5.24 -3.88 -16.76
C VAL A 524 -5.17 -5.39 -16.52
N SER A 525 -5.83 -5.91 -15.48
CA SER A 525 -5.86 -7.34 -15.15
C SER A 525 -6.57 -8.20 -16.20
N ILE A 526 -7.31 -7.60 -17.14
CA ILE A 526 -8.02 -8.30 -18.22
C ILE A 526 -7.36 -8.02 -19.58
N ILE A 527 -7.06 -6.75 -19.87
CA ILE A 527 -6.52 -6.33 -21.18
C ILE A 527 -5.12 -6.89 -21.41
N ILE A 528 -4.24 -6.88 -20.40
CA ILE A 528 -2.88 -7.40 -20.60
C ILE A 528 -2.89 -8.92 -20.88
N PRO A 529 -3.55 -9.78 -20.07
CA PRO A 529 -3.70 -11.20 -20.42
C PRO A 529 -4.36 -11.43 -21.78
N LEU A 530 -5.35 -10.61 -22.15
CA LEU A 530 -6.00 -10.70 -23.46
C LEU A 530 -5.00 -10.43 -24.61
N LEU A 531 -4.14 -9.42 -24.47
CA LEU A 531 -3.11 -9.12 -25.47
C LEU A 531 -2.06 -10.24 -25.56
N VAL A 532 -1.65 -10.80 -24.43
CA VAL A 532 -0.72 -11.94 -24.42
C VAL A 532 -1.36 -13.16 -25.07
N ALA A 533 -2.60 -13.49 -24.72
CA ALA A 533 -3.34 -14.63 -25.28
C ALA A 533 -3.58 -14.49 -26.79
N THR A 534 -3.94 -13.29 -27.27
CA THR A 534 -4.09 -13.05 -28.72
C THR A 534 -2.77 -13.20 -29.47
N TYR A 535 -1.65 -12.74 -28.90
CA TYR A 535 -0.34 -12.95 -29.48
C TYR A 535 0.05 -14.43 -29.50
N MET A 536 -0.12 -15.16 -28.40
CA MET A 536 0.16 -16.60 -28.32
C MET A 536 -0.73 -17.40 -29.28
N ALA A 537 -2.00 -17.02 -29.44
CA ALA A 537 -2.88 -17.63 -30.43
C ALA A 537 -2.39 -17.42 -31.87
N SER A 538 -1.80 -16.26 -32.18
CA SER A 538 -1.26 -15.97 -33.51
C SER A 538 -0.06 -16.84 -33.90
N ILE A 539 0.64 -17.42 -32.91
CA ILE A 539 1.78 -18.33 -33.11
C ILE A 539 1.40 -19.81 -32.85
N GLY A 540 0.12 -20.12 -32.66
CA GLY A 540 -0.42 -21.48 -32.65
C GLY A 540 -0.81 -22.06 -31.29
N TYR A 541 -0.74 -21.31 -30.19
CA TYR A 541 -1.22 -21.78 -28.88
C TYR A 541 -2.75 -21.65 -28.74
N ASP A 542 -3.35 -22.44 -27.86
CA ASP A 542 -4.78 -22.29 -27.55
C ASP A 542 -5.05 -20.96 -26.82
N PHE A 543 -6.01 -20.18 -27.33
CA PHE A 543 -6.33 -18.86 -26.81
C PHE A 543 -6.89 -18.92 -25.38
N GLN A 544 -7.74 -19.92 -25.08
CA GLN A 544 -8.40 -20.02 -23.79
C GLN A 544 -7.38 -20.36 -22.68
N ASN A 545 -6.49 -21.30 -22.96
CA ASN A 545 -5.43 -21.69 -22.04
C ASN A 545 -4.39 -20.57 -21.89
N ALA A 546 -3.99 -19.90 -22.98
CA ALA A 546 -3.07 -18.76 -22.92
C ALA A 546 -3.66 -17.57 -22.14
N PHE A 547 -4.96 -17.31 -22.27
CA PHE A 547 -5.65 -16.29 -21.48
C PHE A 547 -5.70 -16.65 -20.00
N PHE A 548 -6.00 -17.91 -19.68
CA PHE A 548 -5.97 -18.42 -18.32
C PHE A 548 -4.58 -18.26 -17.68
N ASP A 549 -3.54 -18.67 -18.40
CA ASP A 549 -2.15 -18.56 -17.94
C ASP A 549 -1.74 -17.10 -17.75
N GLY A 550 -2.13 -16.22 -18.68
CA GLY A 550 -1.87 -14.78 -18.55
C GLY A 550 -2.57 -14.15 -17.34
N VAL A 551 -3.83 -14.54 -17.07
CA VAL A 551 -4.56 -14.10 -15.86
C VAL A 551 -3.85 -14.61 -14.62
N SER A 552 -3.51 -15.90 -14.57
CA SER A 552 -2.78 -16.53 -13.47
C SER A 552 -1.47 -15.82 -13.16
N ALA A 553 -0.70 -15.45 -14.18
CA ALA A 553 0.56 -14.73 -14.01
C ALA A 553 0.36 -13.30 -13.47
N ILE A 554 -0.57 -12.51 -14.03
CA ILE A 554 -0.79 -11.13 -13.58
C ILE A 554 -1.46 -11.05 -12.21
N THR A 555 -2.22 -12.06 -11.80
CA THR A 555 -2.82 -12.14 -10.46
C THR A 555 -1.88 -12.79 -9.44
N THR A 556 -0.70 -13.25 -9.87
CA THR A 556 0.25 -14.03 -9.08
C THR A 556 -0.42 -15.24 -8.43
N THR A 557 -1.26 -15.96 -9.19
CA THR A 557 -1.92 -17.18 -8.71
C THR A 557 -1.04 -18.41 -8.90
N GLY A 558 -0.37 -18.56 -10.04
CA GLY A 558 0.54 -19.69 -10.28
C GLY A 558 -0.09 -20.98 -10.83
N TYR A 559 -1.34 -20.92 -11.28
CA TYR A 559 -1.95 -22.01 -12.05
C TYR A 559 -1.48 -22.06 -13.49
N GLY A 560 -1.40 -23.29 -14.02
CA GLY A 560 -1.15 -23.55 -15.42
C GLY A 560 -2.29 -24.32 -16.10
N ALA A 561 -2.65 -23.87 -17.30
CA ALA A 561 -3.52 -24.56 -18.25
C ALA A 561 -2.70 -25.17 -19.42
N GLY A 562 -1.41 -25.40 -19.21
CA GLY A 562 -0.55 -26.17 -20.13
C GLY A 562 0.08 -25.38 -21.28
N THR A 563 -0.09 -24.05 -21.38
CA THR A 563 0.59 -23.28 -22.45
C THR A 563 2.00 -22.85 -22.08
N VAL A 564 2.26 -22.60 -20.80
CA VAL A 564 3.58 -22.25 -20.29
C VAL A 564 4.35 -23.54 -19.99
N SER A 565 5.48 -23.71 -20.67
CA SER A 565 6.37 -24.85 -20.53
C SER A 565 7.81 -24.42 -20.81
N ALA A 566 8.79 -25.27 -20.48
CA ALA A 566 10.20 -25.01 -20.77
C ALA A 566 10.49 -24.80 -22.28
N ALA A 567 9.61 -25.27 -23.18
CA ALA A 567 9.74 -25.09 -24.62
C ALA A 567 9.15 -23.76 -25.14
N LEU A 568 8.63 -22.91 -24.24
CA LEU A 568 8.06 -21.62 -24.61
C LEU A 568 9.13 -20.67 -25.12
N ASN A 569 8.76 -19.82 -26.08
CA ASN A 569 9.66 -18.79 -26.59
C ASN A 569 10.21 -17.91 -25.44
N PRO A 570 11.54 -17.69 -25.34
CA PRO A 570 12.14 -16.99 -24.21
C PRO A 570 11.63 -15.55 -24.02
N ALA A 571 11.21 -14.87 -25.09
CA ALA A 571 10.60 -13.55 -24.97
C ALA A 571 9.24 -13.62 -24.25
N ILE A 572 8.43 -14.65 -24.54
CA ILE A 572 7.14 -14.87 -23.88
C ILE A 572 7.37 -15.32 -22.43
N THR A 573 8.33 -16.21 -22.18
CA THR A 573 8.75 -16.62 -20.84
C THR A 573 9.11 -15.40 -19.98
N MET A 574 9.92 -14.47 -20.51
CA MET A 574 10.22 -13.21 -19.82
C MET A 574 8.97 -12.35 -19.59
N VAL A 575 8.05 -12.25 -20.57
CA VAL A 575 6.79 -11.51 -20.40
C VAL A 575 6.01 -12.04 -19.21
N PHE A 576 5.87 -13.36 -19.06
CA PHE A 576 5.21 -13.96 -17.90
C PHE A 576 5.94 -13.66 -16.58
N GLY A 577 7.27 -13.70 -16.56
CA GLY A 577 8.07 -13.24 -15.41
C GLY A 577 7.74 -11.79 -15.02
N PHE A 578 7.67 -10.89 -16.01
CA PHE A 578 7.26 -9.51 -15.78
C PHE A 578 5.81 -9.38 -15.32
N LEU A 579 4.87 -10.18 -15.85
CA LEU A 579 3.48 -10.15 -15.39
C LEU A 579 3.37 -10.44 -13.90
N MET A 580 4.14 -11.42 -13.39
CA MET A 580 4.17 -11.74 -11.97
C MET A 580 4.72 -10.59 -11.12
N ILE A 581 5.80 -9.95 -11.57
CA ILE A 581 6.35 -8.75 -10.92
C ILE A 581 5.32 -7.61 -10.91
N LEU A 582 4.67 -7.33 -12.05
CA LEU A 582 3.66 -6.27 -12.17
C LEU A 582 2.42 -6.55 -11.30
N GLY A 583 1.98 -7.79 -11.25
CA GLY A 583 0.89 -8.26 -10.39
C GLY A 583 1.19 -8.00 -8.92
N ARG A 584 2.42 -8.32 -8.49
CA ARG A 584 2.84 -8.18 -7.10
C ARG A 584 2.99 -6.75 -6.63
N ILE A 585 3.34 -5.84 -7.52
CA ILE A 585 3.59 -4.43 -7.20
C ILE A 585 2.30 -3.68 -6.80
N GLU A 586 1.14 -4.34 -6.81
CA GLU A 586 -0.18 -3.73 -6.85
C GLU A 586 -0.22 -2.71 -7.99
N ILE A 587 -0.99 -2.96 -9.04
CA ILE A 587 -1.06 -2.14 -10.27
C ILE A 587 -1.22 -0.61 -9.98
N ILE A 588 -1.72 -0.24 -8.81
CA ILE A 588 -1.75 1.13 -8.28
C ILE A 588 -0.38 1.83 -8.21
N LEU A 589 0.69 1.13 -7.79
CA LEU A 589 2.03 1.71 -7.72
C LEU A 589 2.55 2.02 -9.12
N LEU A 590 2.27 1.17 -10.10
CA LEU A 590 2.55 1.45 -11.52
C LEU A 590 1.76 2.67 -12.02
N VAL A 591 0.46 2.75 -11.72
CA VAL A 591 -0.35 3.91 -12.11
C VAL A 591 0.19 5.20 -11.49
N TYR A 592 0.63 5.20 -10.23
CA TYR A 592 1.26 6.35 -9.59
C TYR A 592 2.66 6.66 -10.13
N MET A 593 3.40 5.65 -10.58
CA MET A 593 4.70 5.83 -11.21
C MET A 593 4.59 6.58 -12.55
N PHE A 594 3.61 6.19 -13.38
CA PHE A 594 3.44 6.68 -14.76
C PHE A 594 2.44 7.83 -14.91
N VAL A 595 1.52 8.02 -13.96
CA VAL A 595 0.50 9.08 -13.99
C VAL A 595 0.59 9.99 -12.75
N PRO A 596 1.59 10.90 -12.67
CA PRO A 596 1.79 11.78 -11.52
C PRO A 596 0.60 12.71 -11.24
N LYS A 597 -0.26 12.96 -12.26
CA LYS A 597 -1.45 13.81 -12.13
C LYS A 597 -2.51 13.20 -11.20
N LEU A 598 -2.57 11.88 -11.05
CA LEU A 598 -3.51 11.20 -10.15
C LEU A 598 -3.13 11.35 -8.66
N MET A 599 -1.92 11.83 -8.37
CA MET A 599 -1.40 12.01 -7.01
C MET A 599 -1.74 13.38 -6.38
N LYS A 600 -2.13 14.38 -7.18
CA LYS A 600 -2.34 15.77 -6.73
C LYS A 600 -3.68 15.98 -6.05
#